data_AF-A0A2G9LZE1-F1
#
_entry.id   AF-A0A2G9LZE1-F1
#
_cell.length_a   1.000
_cell.length_b   1.000
_cell.length_c   1.000
_cell.angle_alpha   90.00
_cell.angle_beta   90.00
_cell.angle_gamma   90.00
#
_symmetry.space_group_name_H-M   'P 1'
#
loop_
_entity.id
_entity.type
_entity.pdbx_description
1 polymer ?
#
loop_
_entity_poly.entity_id
_entity_poly.type
_entity_poly.pdbx_seq_one_letter_code
_entity_poly.pdbx_strand_id
1 'polypeptide(L)'
;MSLCIFQKVLVGVSKIIMLFVKKMLNNAIERIMSVLKMKKKLIGLTFKGKKRNLEVFKVPFWKEGIGLMFQRREKARALLFEFKKPVSFKIHSFFVFFPFFAIWLNSENKIIGSELVKPFKFGISPSEKFVKLIEIPINKTYNFLEFPSI
;
A
#
# COMPACT_ATOMS: atom_id res chain seq x y z
N MET A 1 34.30 -42.98 -24.04
CA MET A 1 32.91 -42.61 -24.45
C MET A 1 31.91 -42.59 -23.28
N SER A 2 32.03 -43.49 -22.29
CA SER A 2 31.09 -43.61 -21.16
C SER A 2 31.03 -42.41 -20.20
N LEU A 3 32.17 -41.78 -19.89
CA LEU A 3 32.25 -40.64 -18.95
C LEU A 3 31.51 -39.38 -19.44
N CYS A 4 31.56 -39.11 -20.75
CA CYS A 4 30.93 -37.93 -21.35
C CYS A 4 29.39 -38.02 -21.37
N ILE A 5 28.86 -39.24 -21.46
CA ILE A 5 27.40 -39.50 -21.39
C ILE A 5 26.92 -39.29 -19.96
N PHE A 6 27.64 -39.82 -18.97
CA PHE A 6 27.30 -39.66 -17.55
C PHE A 6 27.26 -38.19 -17.12
N GLN A 7 28.23 -37.38 -17.58
CA GLN A 7 28.30 -35.96 -17.26
C GLN A 7 27.15 -35.15 -17.90
N LYS A 8 26.74 -35.49 -19.13
CA LYS A 8 25.56 -34.89 -19.77
C LYS A 8 24.26 -35.23 -19.06
N VAL A 9 24.12 -36.48 -18.58
CA VAL A 9 22.96 -36.91 -17.79
C VAL A 9 22.89 -36.15 -16.46
N LEU A 10 24.01 -36.02 -15.75
CA LEU A 10 24.08 -35.32 -14.46
C LEU A 10 23.70 -33.83 -14.60
N VAL A 11 24.20 -33.16 -15.64
CA VAL A 11 23.86 -31.76 -15.95
C VAL A 11 22.38 -31.61 -16.32
N GLY A 12 21.82 -32.56 -17.07
CA GLY A 12 20.40 -32.60 -17.41
C GLY A 12 19.50 -32.73 -16.17
N VAL A 13 19.84 -33.64 -15.25
CA VAL A 13 19.11 -33.87 -14.01
C VAL A 13 19.16 -32.63 -13.10
N SER A 14 20.33 -32.00 -12.96
CA SER A 14 20.49 -30.75 -12.19
C SER A 14 19.60 -29.63 -12.74
N LYS A 15 19.53 -29.48 -14.07
CA LYS A 15 18.70 -28.46 -14.73
C LYS A 15 17.21 -28.70 -14.50
N ILE A 16 16.76 -29.96 -14.51
CA ILE A 16 15.37 -30.35 -14.24
C ILE A 16 14.99 -30.04 -12.79
N ILE A 17 15.87 -30.38 -11.83
CA ILE A 17 15.66 -30.08 -10.40
C ILE A 17 15.56 -28.56 -10.21
N MET A 18 16.45 -27.78 -10.83
CA MET A 18 16.45 -26.32 -10.72
C MET A 18 15.19 -25.69 -11.33
N LEU A 19 14.70 -26.21 -12.45
CA LEU A 19 13.41 -25.82 -13.06
C LEU A 19 12.24 -26.12 -12.13
N PHE A 20 12.23 -27.29 -11.48
CA PHE A 20 11.20 -27.68 -10.54
C PHE A 20 11.17 -26.78 -9.29
N VAL A 21 12.34 -26.52 -8.69
CA VAL A 21 12.47 -25.61 -7.55
C VAL A 21 12.01 -24.19 -7.92
N LYS A 22 12.41 -23.69 -9.09
CA LYS A 22 11.98 -22.36 -9.57
C LYS A 22 10.47 -22.29 -9.78
N LYS A 23 9.85 -23.35 -10.31
CA LYS A 23 8.39 -23.46 -10.47
C LYS A 23 7.67 -23.47 -9.13
N MET A 24 8.17 -24.23 -8.15
CA MET A 24 7.61 -24.24 -6.80
C MET A 24 7.69 -22.86 -6.14
N LEU A 25 8.84 -22.19 -6.26
CA LEU A 25 9.05 -20.85 -5.70
C LEU A 25 8.09 -19.84 -6.34
N ASN A 26 7.97 -19.83 -7.67
CA ASN A 26 7.05 -18.94 -8.37
C ASN A 26 5.59 -19.20 -7.97
N ASN A 27 5.17 -20.45 -7.87
CA ASN A 27 3.82 -20.78 -7.42
C ASN A 27 3.56 -20.32 -5.98
N ALA A 28 4.54 -20.45 -5.08
CA ALA A 28 4.45 -19.94 -3.72
C ALA A 28 4.36 -18.40 -3.71
N ILE A 29 5.17 -17.73 -4.53
CA ILE A 29 5.14 -16.26 -4.70
C ILE A 29 3.78 -15.81 -5.21
N GLU A 30 3.23 -16.43 -6.26
CA GLU A 30 1.90 -16.11 -6.79
C GLU A 30 0.81 -16.29 -5.72
N ARG A 31 0.89 -17.36 -4.91
CA ARG A 31 -0.04 -17.62 -3.81
C ARG A 31 0.08 -16.53 -2.74
N ILE A 32 1.30 -16.15 -2.35
CA ILE A 32 1.55 -15.04 -1.43
C ILE A 32 1.02 -13.72 -2.00
N MET A 33 1.29 -13.43 -3.28
CA MET A 33 0.83 -12.21 -3.96
C MET A 33 -0.71 -12.14 -4.03
N SER A 34 -1.38 -13.28 -4.22
CA SER A 34 -2.84 -13.36 -4.17
C SER A 34 -3.41 -13.09 -2.78
N VAL A 35 -2.73 -13.54 -1.72
CA VAL A 35 -3.09 -13.24 -0.32
C VAL A 35 -2.80 -11.77 0.02
N LEU A 36 -1.75 -11.19 -0.57
CA LEU A 36 -1.39 -9.78 -0.44
C LEU A 36 -2.26 -8.84 -1.28
N LYS A 37 -3.21 -9.37 -2.07
CA LYS A 37 -4.09 -8.56 -2.91
C LYS A 37 -5.01 -7.71 -2.03
N MET A 38 -4.67 -6.43 -1.92
CA MET A 38 -5.43 -5.45 -1.13
C MET A 38 -6.87 -5.36 -1.65
N LYS A 39 -7.84 -5.41 -0.73
CA LYS A 39 -9.26 -5.32 -1.07
C LYS A 39 -9.58 -3.90 -1.50
N LYS A 40 -10.07 -3.74 -2.73
CA LYS A 40 -10.60 -2.48 -3.25
C LYS A 40 -11.90 -2.13 -2.53
N LYS A 41 -12.07 -0.87 -2.15
CA LYS A 41 -13.25 -0.34 -1.46
C LYS A 41 -13.55 1.07 -2.00
N LEU A 42 -14.82 1.38 -2.18
CA LEU A 42 -15.26 2.73 -2.51
C LEU A 42 -15.69 3.42 -1.22
N ILE A 43 -15.16 4.62 -0.95
CA ILE A 43 -15.55 5.44 0.20
C ILE A 43 -16.07 6.77 -0.30
N GLY A 44 -17.26 7.15 0.15
CA GLY A 44 -17.79 8.50 -0.04
C GLY A 44 -17.19 9.43 1.02
N LEU A 45 -16.44 10.44 0.58
CA LEU A 45 -15.87 11.47 1.44
C LEU A 45 -16.57 12.80 1.12
N THR A 46 -16.90 13.58 2.15
CA THR A 46 -17.45 14.93 1.98
C THR A 46 -16.33 15.92 2.26
N PHE A 47 -15.77 16.52 1.21
CA PHE A 47 -14.75 17.56 1.30
C PHE A 47 -15.37 18.91 0.95
N LYS A 48 -15.31 19.88 1.86
CA LYS A 48 -15.82 21.25 1.66
C LYS A 48 -17.25 21.29 1.09
N GLY A 49 -18.14 20.44 1.61
CA GLY A 49 -19.53 20.32 1.14
C GLY A 49 -19.74 19.55 -0.16
N LYS A 50 -18.69 19.16 -0.88
CA LYS A 50 -18.77 18.30 -2.08
C LYS A 50 -18.57 16.84 -1.69
N LYS A 51 -19.54 15.99 -2.00
CA LYS A 51 -19.40 14.54 -1.86
C LYS A 51 -18.61 13.98 -3.05
N ARG A 52 -17.57 13.20 -2.77
CA ARG A 52 -16.73 12.53 -3.75
C ARG A 52 -16.57 11.07 -3.37
N ASN A 53 -16.67 10.20 -4.35
CA ASN A 53 -16.39 8.78 -4.15
C ASN A 53 -14.92 8.53 -4.49
N LEU A 54 -14.19 7.96 -3.54
CA LEU A 54 -12.78 7.64 -3.67
C LEU A 54 -12.59 6.13 -3.65
N GLU A 55 -11.90 5.63 -4.65
CA GLU A 55 -11.43 4.25 -4.66
C GLU A 55 -10.16 4.13 -3.81
N VAL A 56 -10.23 3.31 -2.76
CA VAL A 56 -9.15 3.06 -1.82
C VAL A 56 -8.85 1.57 -1.70
N PHE A 57 -7.62 1.24 -1.33
CA PHE A 57 -7.17 -0.13 -1.13
C PHE A 57 -6.97 -0.38 0.36
N LYS A 58 -7.75 -1.30 0.91
CA LYS A 58 -7.63 -1.67 2.33
C LYS A 58 -6.29 -2.35 2.56
N VAL A 59 -5.51 -1.76 3.46
CA VAL A 59 -4.22 -2.27 3.91
C VAL A 59 -4.48 -3.36 4.96
N PRO A 60 -3.86 -4.54 4.82
CA PRO A 60 -3.90 -5.57 5.85
C PRO A 60 -3.04 -5.17 7.06
N PHE A 61 -3.37 -5.66 8.25
CA PHE A 61 -2.74 -5.22 9.51
C PHE A 61 -1.21 -5.33 9.51
N TRP A 62 -0.63 -6.35 8.87
CA TRP A 62 0.83 -6.54 8.78
C TRP A 62 1.53 -5.54 7.85
N LYS A 63 0.78 -4.82 6.99
CA LYS A 63 1.31 -3.83 6.04
C LYS A 63 1.03 -2.38 6.50
N GLU A 64 0.35 -2.20 7.64
CA GLU A 64 0.01 -0.87 8.15
C GLU A 64 1.25 0.00 8.42
N GLY A 65 2.37 -0.61 8.85
CA GLY A 65 3.62 0.12 9.10
C GLY A 65 4.42 0.52 7.86
N ILE A 66 4.10 -0.01 6.67
CA ILE A 66 4.82 0.30 5.42
C ILE A 66 4.10 1.43 4.67
N GLY A 67 2.77 1.37 4.59
CA GLY A 67 1.98 2.35 3.85
C GLY A 67 2.48 2.63 2.43
N LEU A 68 2.71 3.91 2.13
CA LEU A 68 3.22 4.41 0.84
C LEU A 68 4.76 4.33 0.69
N MET A 69 5.50 3.81 1.67
CA MET A 69 6.96 3.75 1.60
C MET A 69 7.44 2.94 0.39
N PHE A 70 8.54 3.40 -0.21
CA PHE A 70 9.19 2.79 -1.38
C PHE A 70 8.32 2.68 -2.65
N GLN A 71 7.12 3.29 -2.66
CA GLN A 71 6.31 3.35 -3.86
C GLN A 71 6.80 4.44 -4.82
N ARG A 72 6.53 4.24 -6.11
CA ARG A 72 6.67 5.30 -7.12
C ARG A 72 5.36 6.09 -7.20
N ARG A 73 5.46 7.43 -7.26
CA ARG A 73 4.31 8.36 -7.25
C ARG A 73 3.23 7.99 -8.27
N GLU A 74 3.64 7.59 -9.48
CA GLU A 74 2.76 7.30 -10.61
C GLU A 74 1.97 6.00 -10.42
N LYS A 75 2.52 5.06 -9.65
CA LYS A 75 1.91 3.75 -9.37
C LYS A 75 1.24 3.69 -8.00
N ALA A 76 1.51 4.66 -7.14
CA ALA A 76 0.94 4.74 -5.81
C ALA A 76 -0.58 4.87 -5.88
N ARG A 77 -1.26 4.15 -4.99
CA ARG A 77 -2.72 4.11 -4.90
C ARG A 77 -3.15 4.63 -3.54
N ALA A 78 -4.36 5.15 -3.44
CA ALA A 78 -4.94 5.56 -2.18
C ALA A 78 -5.10 4.33 -1.26
N LEU A 79 -4.53 4.42 -0.06
CA LEU A 79 -4.53 3.34 0.92
C LEU A 79 -5.52 3.67 2.03
N LEU A 80 -6.23 2.65 2.50
CA LEU A 80 -7.13 2.74 3.65
C LEU A 80 -6.61 1.84 4.75
N PHE A 81 -6.38 2.43 5.91
CA PHE A 81 -6.04 1.74 7.14
C PHE A 81 -7.28 1.76 8.03
N GLU A 82 -7.73 0.59 8.52
CA GLU A 82 -8.90 0.46 9.39
C GLU A 82 -8.48 -0.21 10.71
N PHE A 83 -8.49 0.56 11.79
CA PHE A 83 -8.10 0.09 13.11
C PHE A 83 -9.31 -0.44 13.87
N LYS A 84 -9.12 -1.53 14.64
CA LYS A 84 -10.19 -2.15 15.43
C LYS A 84 -10.67 -1.27 16.60
N LYS A 85 -9.80 -0.38 17.09
CA LYS A 85 -10.07 0.51 18.24
C LYS A 85 -9.61 1.93 17.87
N PRO A 86 -10.18 2.97 18.50
CA PRO A 86 -9.68 4.35 18.34
C PRO A 86 -8.22 4.47 18.76
N VAL A 87 -7.40 5.07 17.90
CA VAL A 87 -5.96 5.24 18.05
C VAL A 87 -5.57 6.72 17.98
N SER A 88 -4.41 7.06 18.54
CA SER A 88 -3.82 8.41 18.53
C SER A 88 -2.35 8.40 18.10
N PHE A 89 -1.93 7.36 17.37
CA PHE A 89 -0.53 7.27 16.94
C PHE A 89 -0.24 8.29 15.84
N LYS A 90 1.04 8.65 15.73
CA LYS A 90 1.54 9.56 14.71
C LYS A 90 2.01 8.78 13.49
N ILE A 91 1.69 9.27 12.30
CA ILE A 91 2.25 8.76 11.05
C ILE A 91 3.56 9.46 10.73
N HIS A 92 4.35 8.83 9.87
CA HIS A 92 5.59 9.38 9.35
C HIS A 92 5.66 9.17 7.84
N SER A 93 6.49 9.96 7.18
CA SER A 93 6.74 9.90 5.74
C SER A 93 8.21 9.65 5.41
N PHE A 94 8.97 9.08 6.35
CA PHE A 94 10.28 8.51 6.07
C PHE A 94 10.14 7.45 4.97
N PHE A 95 10.96 7.54 3.92
CA PHE A 95 10.92 6.67 2.74
C PHE A 95 9.70 6.83 1.81
N VAL A 96 8.92 7.91 1.97
CA VAL A 96 7.91 8.33 0.98
C VAL A 96 8.46 9.50 0.17
N PHE A 97 8.88 9.25 -1.07
CA PHE A 97 9.58 10.23 -1.92
C PHE A 97 8.65 11.20 -2.68
N PHE A 98 7.39 11.32 -2.26
CA PHE A 98 6.40 12.19 -2.88
C PHE A 98 5.37 12.69 -1.84
N PRO A 99 4.73 13.85 -2.08
CA PRO A 99 3.71 14.35 -1.19
C PRO A 99 2.40 13.56 -1.31
N PHE A 100 1.69 13.43 -0.21
CA PHE A 100 0.41 12.74 -0.13
C PHE A 100 -0.52 13.42 0.87
N PHE A 101 -1.82 13.21 0.73
CA PHE A 101 -2.81 13.64 1.70
C PHE A 101 -3.05 12.54 2.73
N ALA A 102 -2.95 12.89 4.00
CA ALA A 102 -3.42 12.07 5.11
C ALA A 102 -4.79 12.60 5.54
N ILE A 103 -5.78 11.71 5.64
CA ILE A 103 -7.14 12.04 6.10
C ILE A 103 -7.50 11.08 7.21
N TRP A 104 -7.84 11.62 8.37
CA TRP A 104 -8.25 10.85 9.53
C TRP A 104 -9.77 10.87 9.67
N LEU A 105 -10.35 9.69 9.91
CA LEU A 105 -11.79 9.52 10.07
C LEU A 105 -12.13 8.86 11.40
N ASN A 106 -13.29 9.25 11.93
CA ASN A 106 -13.92 8.56 13.06
C ASN A 106 -14.70 7.29 12.62
N SER A 107 -15.38 6.65 13.56
CA SER A 107 -16.19 5.44 13.33
C SER A 107 -17.30 5.65 12.31
N GLU A 108 -17.88 6.85 12.28
CA GLU A 108 -18.97 7.27 11.40
C GLU A 108 -18.50 7.71 10.00
N ASN A 109 -17.20 7.57 9.68
CA ASN A 109 -16.56 8.09 8.46
C ASN A 109 -16.58 9.63 8.34
N LYS A 110 -16.76 10.35 9.44
CA LYS A 110 -16.59 11.82 9.47
C LYS A 110 -15.10 12.15 9.49
N ILE A 111 -14.70 13.13 8.67
CA ILE A 111 -13.33 13.67 8.67
C ILE A 111 -13.11 14.45 9.96
N ILE A 112 -12.13 14.02 10.75
CA ILE A 112 -11.70 14.70 11.98
C ILE A 112 -10.39 15.45 11.79
N GLY A 113 -9.69 15.20 10.68
CA GLY A 113 -8.49 15.92 10.32
C GLY A 113 -8.04 15.57 8.90
N SER A 114 -7.28 16.47 8.29
CA SER A 114 -6.61 16.23 7.02
C SER A 114 -5.36 17.08 6.90
N GLU A 115 -4.29 16.52 6.34
CA GLU A 115 -3.03 17.25 6.16
C GLU A 115 -2.33 16.85 4.86
N LEU A 116 -1.72 17.84 4.20
CA LEU A 116 -0.76 17.62 3.12
C LEU A 116 0.59 17.24 3.70
N VAL A 117 0.94 15.96 3.59
CA VAL A 117 2.20 15.41 4.10
C VAL A 117 3.29 15.53 3.03
N LYS A 118 4.34 16.30 3.34
CA LYS A 118 5.57 16.36 2.52
C LYS A 118 6.49 15.18 2.86
N PRO A 119 7.35 14.73 1.92
CA PRO A 119 8.38 13.74 2.18
C PRO A 119 9.23 14.03 3.42
N PHE A 120 9.70 12.98 4.10
CA PHE A 120 10.63 13.07 5.24
C PHE A 120 10.11 13.84 6.47
N LYS A 121 8.79 14.01 6.58
CA LYS A 121 8.15 14.57 7.77
C LYS A 121 7.86 13.46 8.80
N PHE A 122 8.09 13.77 10.07
CA PHE A 122 7.82 12.88 11.20
C PHE A 122 6.70 13.43 12.09
N GLY A 123 5.98 12.53 12.76
CA GLY A 123 5.16 12.89 13.89
C GLY A 123 3.86 13.62 13.54
N ILE A 124 3.13 13.13 12.53
CA ILE A 124 1.91 13.77 12.04
C ILE A 124 0.69 13.05 12.61
N SER A 125 -0.23 13.78 13.23
CA SER A 125 -1.45 13.21 13.79
C SER A 125 -2.56 14.26 13.87
N PRO A 126 -3.83 13.84 13.85
CA PRO A 126 -4.94 14.72 14.19
C PRO A 126 -4.92 15.03 15.70
N SER A 127 -5.71 16.02 16.10
CA SER A 127 -5.95 16.34 17.52
C SER A 127 -6.76 15.27 18.24
N GLU A 128 -7.63 14.57 17.53
CA GLU A 128 -8.57 13.59 18.06
C GLU A 128 -8.18 12.14 17.73
N LYS A 129 -8.71 11.17 18.49
CA LYS A 129 -8.54 9.75 18.15
C LYS A 129 -9.28 9.40 16.86
N PHE A 130 -8.64 8.60 16.01
CA PHE A 130 -9.22 8.12 14.75
C PHE A 130 -9.33 6.60 14.74
N VAL A 131 -10.18 6.07 13.86
CA VAL A 131 -10.28 4.62 13.60
C VAL A 131 -9.97 4.27 12.16
N LYS A 132 -9.90 5.27 11.26
CA LYS A 132 -9.45 5.07 9.88
C LYS A 132 -8.50 6.18 9.48
N LEU A 133 -7.51 5.81 8.69
CA LEU A 133 -6.59 6.72 8.01
C LEU A 133 -6.68 6.41 6.51
N ILE A 134 -6.73 7.46 5.71
CA ILE A 134 -6.61 7.37 4.26
C ILE A 134 -5.34 8.12 3.85
N GLU A 135 -4.44 7.45 3.16
CA GLU A 135 -3.27 8.05 2.52
C GLU A 135 -3.52 8.14 1.02
N ILE A 136 -3.57 9.36 0.47
CA ILE A 136 -3.85 9.60 -0.95
C ILE A 136 -2.61 10.22 -1.61
N PRO A 137 -1.91 9.49 -2.50
CA PRO A 137 -0.77 10.05 -3.21
C PRO A 137 -1.20 11.19 -4.14
N ILE A 138 -0.40 12.26 -4.24
CA ILE A 138 -0.66 13.31 -5.23
C ILE A 138 -0.09 12.86 -6.58
N ASN A 139 -0.97 12.39 -7.45
CA ASN A 139 -0.65 11.98 -8.81
C ASN A 139 -1.83 12.25 -9.77
N LYS A 140 -1.63 11.95 -11.06
CA LYS A 140 -2.65 12.19 -12.11
C LYS A 140 -4.00 11.51 -11.81
N THR A 141 -3.99 10.35 -11.16
CA THR A 141 -5.20 9.59 -10.81
C THR A 141 -6.09 10.34 -9.82
N TYR A 142 -5.50 11.07 -8.89
CA TYR A 142 -6.22 11.74 -7.79
C TYR A 142 -6.32 13.25 -7.96
N ASN A 143 -6.01 13.78 -9.15
CA ASN A 143 -6.02 15.22 -9.44
C ASN A 143 -7.43 15.85 -9.30
N PHE A 144 -8.49 15.05 -9.47
CA PHE A 144 -9.89 15.48 -9.33
C PHE A 144 -10.30 15.88 -7.91
N LEU A 145 -9.48 15.56 -6.91
CA LEU A 145 -9.79 15.87 -5.51
C LEU A 145 -9.56 17.36 -5.18
N GLU A 146 -9.10 18.18 -6.15
CA GLU A 146 -8.90 19.65 -6.03
C GLU A 146 -8.44 20.01 -4.62
N PHE A 147 -7.35 19.36 -4.20
CA PHE A 147 -6.84 19.60 -2.88
C PHE A 147 -6.44 21.07 -2.77
N PRO A 148 -6.77 21.77 -1.67
CA PRO A 148 -6.35 23.15 -1.53
C PRO A 148 -4.84 23.23 -1.68
N SER A 149 -4.40 23.97 -2.70
CA SER A 149 -3.05 24.51 -2.77
C SER A 149 -2.87 25.37 -1.54
N ILE A 150 -1.96 24.95 -0.65
CA ILE A 150 -1.44 25.80 0.42
C ILE A 150 -0.49 26.80 -0.21
#